data_AF-A0A6B0YK89-F1
#
_entry.id   AF-A0A6B0YK89-F1
#
_cell.length_a   1.000
_cell.length_b   1.000
_cell.length_c   1.000
_cell.angle_alpha   90.00
_cell.angle_beta   90.00
_cell.angle_gamma   90.00
#
_symmetry.space_group_name_H-M   'P 1'
#
loop_
_entity.id
_entity.type
_entity.pdbx_description
1 polymer ?
#
loop_
_entity_poly.entity_id
_entity_poly.type
_entity_poly.pdbx_seq_one_letter_code
_entity_poly.pdbx_strand_id
1 'polypeptide(L)' 'MSLIIYLDDVYRCVTGDALFRETTLENAVIALRQAIAKFGVLTTILSDNGSCFIGRGGRKK' A
#
# COMPACT_ATOMS: atom_id res chain seq x y z
N MET A 1 -16.04 -3.33 -3.97
CA MET A 1 -14.76 -4.06 -4.07
C MET A 1 -13.68 -3.04 -4.38
N SER A 2 -12.56 -3.11 -3.68
CA SER A 2 -11.43 -2.18 -3.77
C SER A 2 -10.14 -2.97 -3.93
N LEU A 3 -9.33 -2.59 -4.92
CA LEU A 3 -8.04 -3.20 -5.19
C LEU A 3 -6.93 -2.34 -4.59
N ILE A 4 -6.01 -2.97 -3.84
CA ILE A 4 -4.79 -2.34 -3.33
C ILE A 4 -3.61 -2.99 -4.05
N ILE A 5 -2.71 -2.16 -4.59
CA ILE A 5 -1.53 -2.61 -5.34
C ILE A 5 -0.29 -1.90 -4.80
N TYR A 6 0.80 -2.66 -4.65
CA TYR A 6 2.15 -2.18 -4.47
C TYR A 6 2.95 -2.38 -5.77
N LEU A 7 3.61 -1.31 -6.19
CA LEU A 7 4.43 -1.27 -7.40
C LEU A 7 5.89 -1.05 -7.00
N ASP A 8 6.80 -1.78 -7.65
CA ASP A 8 8.19 -1.37 -7.71
C ASP A 8 8.33 -0.19 -8.67
N ASP A 9 8.89 0.93 -8.20
CA ASP A 9 8.95 2.16 -9.00
C ASP A 9 9.99 2.09 -10.13
N VAL A 10 11.06 1.30 -9.96
CA VAL A 10 12.15 1.17 -10.94
C VAL A 10 11.70 0.33 -12.13
N TYR A 11 11.13 -0.84 -11.86
CA TYR A 11 10.76 -1.83 -12.88
C TYR A 11 9.29 -1.78 -13.28
N ARG A 12 8.47 -0.95 -12.61
CA ARG A 12 7.03 -0.81 -12.85
C ARG A 12 6.26 -2.13 -12.73
N CYS A 13 6.74 -3.05 -11.90
CA CYS A 13 6.11 -4.35 -11.69
C CYS A 13 5.24 -4.36 -10.43
N VAL A 14 4.18 -5.17 -10.43
CA VAL A 14 3.35 -5.41 -9.25
C VAL A 14 4.10 -6.34 -8.30
N THR A 15 4.37 -5.85 -7.09
CA THR A 15 5.06 -6.61 -6.03
C THR A 15 4.11 -7.09 -4.94
N GLY A 16 2.90 -6.56 -4.89
CA GLY A 16 1.82 -7.09 -4.07
C GLY A 16 0.47 -6.55 -4.50
N ASP A 17 -0.54 -7.39 -4.40
CA ASP A 17 -1.91 -7.02 -4.72
C ASP A 17 -2.88 -7.83 -3.86
N ALA A 18 -4.01 -7.21 -3.52
CA ALA A 18 -5.12 -7.91 -2.88
C ALA A 18 -6.43 -7.16 -3.11
N LEU A 19 -7.51 -7.93 -3.26
CA LEU A 19 -8.86 -7.43 -3.44
C LEU A 19 -9.62 -7.46 -2.11
N PHE A 20 -10.13 -6.32 -1.68
CA PHE A 20 -10.88 -6.17 -0.45
C PHE A 20 -12.27 -5.60 -0.70
N ARG A 21 -13.10 -5.59 0.33
CA ARG A 21 -14.38 -4.89 0.28
C ARG A 21 -14.19 -3.37 0.27
N GLU A 22 -13.24 -2.87 1.08
CA GLU A 22 -12.99 -1.45 1.36
C GLU A 22 -11.48 -1.14 1.40
N THR A 23 -11.13 0.11 1.09
CA THR A 23 -9.74 0.61 1.08
C THR A 23 -9.36 1.19 2.45
N THR A 24 -9.00 0.32 3.41
CA THR A 24 -8.59 0.70 4.77
C THR A 24 -7.07 0.59 4.96
N LEU A 25 -6.56 1.21 6.03
CA LEU A 25 -5.15 1.12 6.42
C LEU A 25 -4.76 -0.34 6.72
N GLU A 26 -5.62 -1.08 7.42
CA GLU A 26 -5.39 -2.47 7.80
C GLU A 26 -5.25 -3.36 6.57
N ASN A 27 -6.13 -3.19 5.58
CA ASN A 27 -6.09 -3.93 4.32
C ASN A 27 -4.81 -3.61 3.52
N ALA A 28 -4.37 -2.34 3.52
CA ALA A 28 -3.11 -1.95 2.91
C ALA A 28 -1.92 -2.64 3.58
N VAL A 29 -1.88 -2.68 4.92
CA VAL A 29 -0.82 -3.36 5.69
C VAL A 29 -0.81 -4.86 5.40
N ILE A 30 -1.97 -5.51 5.23
CA ILE A 30 -2.04 -6.95 4.88
C ILE A 30 -1.38 -7.18 3.52
N ALA A 31 -1.77 -6.42 2.48
CA ALA A 31 -1.18 -6.55 1.16
C ALA A 31 0.34 -6.26 1.16
N LEU A 32 0.78 -5.27 1.93
CA LEU A 32 2.20 -4.94 2.10
C LEU A 32 2.99 -6.09 2.73
N ARG A 33 2.44 -6.71 3.78
CA ARG A 33 3.10 -7.85 4.45
C ARG A 33 3.28 -9.03 3.50
N GLN A 34 2.32 -9.26 2.61
CA GLN A 34 2.43 -10.29 1.58
C GLN A 34 3.54 -9.96 0.57
N ALA A 35 3.63 -8.70 0.13
CA ALA A 35 4.73 -8.24 -0.73
C ALA A 35 6.10 -8.44 -0.06
N ILE A 36 6.24 -8.03 1.21
CA ILE A 36 7.48 -8.18 1.98
C ILE A 36 7.87 -9.66 2.15
N ALA A 37 6.90 -10.53 2.43
CA ALA A 37 7.16 -11.96 2.57
C ALA A 37 7.69 -12.59 1.27
N LYS A 38 7.30 -12.04 0.11
CA LYS A 38 7.68 -12.56 -1.22
C LYS A 38 8.99 -11.95 -1.75
N PHE A 39 9.19 -10.65 -1.56
CA PHE A 39 10.27 -9.89 -2.20
C PHE A 39 11.31 -9.33 -1.21
N GLY A 40 11.08 -9.47 0.09
CA GLY A 40 11.97 -8.99 1.15
C GLY A 40 11.58 -7.61 1.68
N VAL A 41 12.39 -7.10 2.62
CA VAL A 41 12.14 -5.83 3.28
C VAL A 41 12.52 -4.67 2.34
N LEU A 42 11.55 -3.80 2.12
CA LEU A 42 11.71 -2.55 1.37
C LEU A 42 12.32 -1.43 2.23
N THR A 43 13.04 -0.51 1.59
CA THR A 43 13.69 0.64 2.25
C THR A 43 12.79 1.86 2.34
N THR A 44 11.84 2.03 1.42
CA THR A 44 10.98 3.23 1.34
C THR A 44 9.64 2.89 0.69
N ILE A 45 8.57 3.57 1.12
CA ILE A 45 7.23 3.52 0.51
C ILE A 45 6.87 4.94 0.06
N LEU A 46 6.35 5.06 -1.15
CA LEU A 46 5.68 6.26 -1.64
C LEU A 46 4.18 5.97 -1.74
N SER A 47 3.36 6.82 -1.12
CA SER A 47 1.90 6.81 -1.27
C SER A 47 1.40 8.23 -1.51
N ASP A 48 0.21 8.34 -2.08
CA ASP A 48 -0.54 9.58 -2.03
C ASP A 48 -1.18 9.77 -0.63
N ASN A 49 -1.97 10.84 -0.49
CA ASN A 49 -2.79 11.08 0.70
C ASN A 49 -4.19 10.43 0.58
N GLY A 50 -4.28 9.25 -0.04
CA GLY A 50 -5.50 8.46 -0.10
C GLY A 50 -6.03 8.13 1.29
N SER A 51 -7.30 7.74 1.39
CA SER A 51 -8.01 7.53 2.67
C SER A 51 -7.32 6.56 3.63
N CYS A 52 -6.57 5.59 3.11
CA CYS A 52 -5.80 4.61 3.88
C CYS A 52 -4.40 5.08 4.27
N PHE A 53 -3.92 6.22 3.78
CA PHE A 53 -2.56 6.74 4.00
C PHE A 53 -2.55 8.17 4.58
N ILE A 54 -3.63 8.58 5.25
CA ILE A 54 -3.73 9.90 5.89
C ILE A 54 -2.80 9.97 7.10
N GLY A 55 -1.95 11.00 7.18
CA GLY A 55 -1.14 11.26 8.37
C GLY A 55 -1.99 11.50 9.62
N ARG A 56 -1.49 11.11 10.81
CA ARG A 56 -2.20 11.27 12.10
C ARG A 56 -2.74 12.68 12.41
N GLY A 57 -2.22 13.71 11.74
CA GLY A 57 -2.70 15.10 11.87
C GLY A 57 -3.80 15.52 10.89
N GLY A 58 -4.33 14.58 10.09
CA GLY A 58 -5.23 14.88 8.99
C GLY A 58 -4.55 15.63 7.84
N ARG A 59 -5.35 16.05 6.85
CA ARG A 59 -4.87 16.91 5.77
C ARG A 59 -4.75 18.34 6.29
N LYS A 60 -3.51 18.84 6.47
CA LYS A 60 -3.30 20.28 6.68
C LYS A 60 -3.76 21.00 5.40
N LYS A 61 -4.74 21.89 5.55
CA LYS A 61 -5.18 22.82 4.50
C LYS A 61 -4.11 23.89 4.29
#